data_AF-A0A963ZU75-F1
#
_entry.id   AF-A0A963ZU75-F1
#
_cell.length_a   1.000
_cell.length_b   1.000
_cell.length_c   1.000
_cell.angle_alpha   90.00
_cell.angle_beta   90.00
_cell.angle_gamma   90.00
#
_symmetry.space_group_name_H-M   'P 1'
#
loop_
_entity.id
_entity.type
_entity.pdbx_description
1 polymer ?
#
loop_
_entity_poly.entity_id
_entity_poly.type
_entity_poly.pdbx_seq_one_letter_code
_entity_poly.pdbx_strand_id
1 'polypeptide(L)'
;MKIILMFSLFVISVNYSDAQTRRDSFLYYLENIREVNQPFTLYFKDFSADSYWMYDLLVPYIEKNKTKNAVDYFVVAWSLAYKSQKKDLNKKVLNLLIGGSSSNEINTREHCVLNLKRFEKELFGEEEIKKIKNLLHKPSQDQLFNLILLCGYLDLKSQKKYLKQHYIGSYQPVNYKSYYESNEWAAYLALARMGDRNSITYVIQHYRAEKDLFDKCKIISRHLDYVKRKESLEQLIEIFTGDLEVPPEYPEIKGTPCGQNFIYFLAKSIKNYPYPIKRVYYPEDIEKARAWFATRPKIIINRDIF
;
A
#
# COMPACT_ATOMS: atom_id res chain seq x y z
N MET A 1 -40.19 0.06 -16.87
CA MET A 1 -39.55 0.92 -15.86
C MET A 1 -40.19 0.69 -14.48
N LYS A 2 -39.93 -0.46 -13.84
CA LYS A 2 -40.42 -0.83 -12.50
C LYS A 2 -39.53 -1.93 -11.87
N ILE A 3 -38.23 -1.68 -11.68
CA ILE A 3 -37.33 -2.53 -10.84
C ILE A 3 -36.20 -1.64 -10.26
N ILE A 4 -36.53 -0.58 -9.50
CA ILE A 4 -35.50 0.23 -8.80
C ILE A 4 -35.80 0.42 -7.30
N LEU A 5 -36.96 -0.03 -6.81
CA LEU A 5 -37.41 0.22 -5.43
C LEU A 5 -37.26 -0.97 -4.46
N MET A 6 -36.41 -1.94 -4.77
CA MET A 6 -36.12 -3.09 -3.89
C MET A 6 -34.67 -3.15 -3.38
N PHE A 7 -33.83 -2.16 -3.70
CA PHE A 7 -32.42 -2.15 -3.26
C PHE A 7 -32.15 -1.23 -2.04
N SER A 8 -33.09 -0.37 -1.65
CA SER A 8 -32.88 0.62 -0.57
C SER A 8 -33.38 0.20 0.81
N LEU A 9 -33.96 -1.01 0.97
CA LEU A 9 -34.55 -1.46 2.25
C LEU A 9 -34.00 -2.80 2.78
N PHE A 10 -33.05 -3.43 2.10
CA PHE A 10 -32.37 -4.64 2.59
C PHE A 10 -31.01 -4.36 3.24
N VAL A 11 -30.81 -3.16 3.79
CA VAL A 11 -29.91 -3.00 4.95
C VAL A 11 -30.73 -3.33 6.19
N ILE A 12 -31.34 -4.52 6.21
CA ILE A 12 -31.80 -5.10 7.45
C ILE A 12 -30.51 -5.41 8.18
N SER A 13 -30.28 -4.75 9.31
CA SER A 13 -29.40 -5.25 10.35
C SER A 13 -29.96 -6.59 10.82
N VAL A 14 -29.82 -7.62 9.98
CA VAL A 14 -30.11 -8.99 10.37
C VAL A 14 -29.06 -9.25 11.44
N ASN A 15 -29.49 -9.41 12.68
CA ASN A 15 -28.67 -10.04 13.68
C ASN A 15 -28.38 -11.44 13.15
N TYR A 16 -27.24 -11.58 12.47
CA TYR A 16 -26.76 -12.80 11.82
C TYR A 16 -26.39 -13.84 12.88
N SER A 17 -27.35 -14.32 13.65
CA SER A 17 -27.13 -15.37 14.65
C SER A 17 -26.93 -16.73 14.00
N ASP A 18 -27.47 -16.95 12.80
CA ASP A 18 -27.34 -18.21 12.07
C ASP A 18 -26.19 -18.20 11.04
N ALA A 19 -25.31 -19.19 11.16
CA ALA A 19 -24.15 -19.38 10.29
C ALA A 19 -24.58 -19.64 8.83
N GLN A 20 -25.71 -20.29 8.60
CA GLN A 20 -26.22 -20.55 7.26
C GLN A 20 -26.65 -19.25 6.57
N THR A 21 -27.36 -18.37 7.28
CA THR A 21 -27.74 -17.04 6.76
C THR A 21 -26.52 -16.19 6.39
N ARG A 22 -25.43 -16.22 7.18
CA ARG A 22 -24.16 -15.53 6.83
C ARG A 22 -23.54 -16.10 5.57
N ARG A 23 -23.53 -17.43 5.45
CA ARG A 23 -23.02 -18.15 4.28
C ARG A 23 -23.77 -17.77 3.01
N ASP A 24 -25.09 -17.81 3.04
CA ASP A 24 -25.94 -17.50 1.89
C ASP A 24 -25.80 -16.03 1.47
N SER A 25 -25.69 -15.11 2.44
CA SER A 25 -25.45 -13.69 2.18
C SER A 25 -24.08 -13.45 1.53
N PHE A 26 -23.05 -14.20 1.94
CA PHE A 26 -21.73 -14.14 1.32
C PHE A 26 -21.73 -14.68 -0.10
N LEU A 27 -22.41 -15.80 -0.36
CA LEU A 27 -22.58 -16.32 -1.72
C LEU A 27 -23.31 -15.32 -2.60
N TYR A 28 -24.43 -14.77 -2.12
CA TYR A 28 -25.17 -13.72 -2.83
C TYR A 28 -24.27 -12.52 -3.15
N TYR A 29 -23.45 -12.07 -2.20
CA TYR A 29 -22.48 -10.99 -2.43
C TYR A 29 -21.48 -11.36 -3.53
N LEU A 30 -20.92 -12.58 -3.54
CA LEU A 30 -19.95 -13.02 -4.56
C LEU A 30 -20.59 -13.12 -5.95
N GLU A 31 -21.84 -13.55 -6.03
CA GLU A 31 -22.61 -13.64 -7.27
C GLU A 31 -22.96 -12.25 -7.83
N ASN A 32 -23.19 -11.27 -6.94
CA ASN A 32 -23.69 -9.94 -7.30
C ASN A 32 -22.68 -8.81 -7.00
N ILE A 33 -21.37 -9.12 -6.94
CA ILE A 33 -20.34 -8.22 -6.40
C ILE A 33 -20.27 -6.83 -7.07
N ARG A 34 -20.77 -6.70 -8.31
CA ARG A 34 -20.85 -5.43 -9.04
C ARG A 34 -22.15 -4.67 -8.86
N GLU A 35 -23.24 -5.38 -8.59
CA GLU A 35 -24.56 -4.80 -8.35
C GLU A 35 -24.66 -4.30 -6.91
N VAL A 36 -23.96 -4.98 -6.01
CA VAL A 36 -23.72 -4.51 -4.65
C VAL A 36 -22.72 -3.36 -4.71
N ASN A 37 -23.21 -2.13 -4.91
CA ASN A 37 -22.42 -0.89 -4.92
C ASN A 37 -21.91 -0.48 -3.51
N GLN A 38 -21.57 -1.46 -2.68
CA GLN A 38 -21.01 -1.27 -1.35
C GLN A 38 -19.72 -2.07 -1.22
N PRO A 39 -18.63 -1.45 -0.70
CA PRO A 39 -17.42 -2.17 -0.35
C PRO A 39 -17.72 -3.37 0.55
N PHE A 40 -17.07 -4.50 0.28
CA PHE A 40 -17.15 -5.72 1.09
C PHE A 40 -17.03 -5.45 2.60
N THR A 41 -16.12 -4.54 2.98
CA THR A 41 -15.85 -4.15 4.38
C THR A 41 -17.00 -3.40 5.06
N LEU A 42 -17.95 -2.86 4.31
CA LEU A 42 -19.18 -2.27 4.83
C LEU A 42 -20.31 -3.29 4.87
N TYR A 43 -20.34 -4.22 3.91
CA TYR A 43 -21.37 -5.24 3.78
C TYR A 43 -21.29 -6.29 4.90
N PHE A 44 -20.08 -6.65 5.32
CA PHE A 44 -19.82 -7.56 6.43
C PHE A 44 -18.99 -6.83 7.49
N LYS A 45 -19.53 -6.62 8.71
CA LYS A 45 -18.84 -5.84 9.75
C LYS A 45 -17.93 -6.67 10.66
N ASP A 46 -18.28 -7.93 10.92
CA ASP A 46 -17.56 -8.83 11.83
C ASP A 46 -17.01 -10.06 11.09
N PHE A 47 -15.71 -10.05 10.77
CA PHE A 47 -15.04 -11.10 9.98
C PHE A 47 -14.19 -12.08 10.78
N SER A 48 -13.83 -11.74 12.02
CA SER A 48 -12.72 -12.41 12.71
C SER A 48 -13.01 -13.89 12.99
N ALA A 49 -14.27 -14.25 13.27
CA ALA A 49 -14.70 -15.62 13.47
C ALA A 49 -14.79 -16.41 12.14
N ASP A 50 -15.35 -15.80 11.10
CA ASP A 50 -15.85 -16.47 9.88
C ASP A 50 -14.86 -16.54 8.71
N SER A 51 -13.66 -16.00 8.87
CA SER A 51 -12.75 -15.72 7.75
C SER A 51 -12.27 -16.95 6.93
N TYR A 52 -12.28 -18.16 7.49
CA TYR A 52 -11.83 -19.37 6.78
C TYR A 52 -12.85 -19.92 5.79
N TRP A 53 -14.10 -20.14 6.22
CA TRP A 53 -15.11 -20.68 5.32
C TRP A 53 -15.44 -19.68 4.19
N MET A 54 -15.37 -18.37 4.47
CA MET A 54 -15.49 -17.33 3.44
C MET A 54 -14.36 -17.44 2.42
N TYR A 55 -13.12 -17.67 2.86
CA TYR A 55 -11.99 -17.91 1.96
C TYR A 55 -12.20 -19.17 1.12
N ASP A 56 -12.62 -20.28 1.75
CA ASP A 56 -12.84 -21.55 1.07
C ASP A 56 -13.98 -21.46 0.03
N LEU A 57 -14.99 -20.61 0.25
CA LEU A 57 -16.02 -20.30 -0.75
C LEU A 57 -15.55 -19.35 -1.84
N LEU A 58 -14.67 -18.39 -1.52
CA LEU A 58 -14.17 -17.40 -2.47
C LEU A 58 -13.24 -18.01 -3.52
N VAL A 59 -12.37 -18.95 -3.14
CA VAL A 59 -11.35 -19.52 -4.05
C VAL A 59 -11.97 -20.15 -5.30
N PRO A 60 -13.01 -21.02 -5.22
CA PRO A 60 -13.67 -21.56 -6.40
C PRO A 60 -14.25 -20.49 -7.34
N TYR A 61 -14.72 -19.36 -6.79
CA TYR A 61 -15.23 -18.25 -7.60
C TYR A 61 -14.12 -17.55 -8.38
N ILE A 62 -12.95 -17.35 -7.77
CA ILE A 62 -11.77 -16.81 -8.47
C ILE A 62 -11.35 -17.75 -9.61
N GLU A 63 -11.34 -19.06 -9.35
CA GLU A 63 -10.94 -20.06 -10.34
C GLU A 63 -11.95 -20.20 -11.50
N LYS A 64 -13.25 -20.05 -11.22
CA LYS A 64 -14.31 -20.08 -12.22
C LYS A 64 -14.35 -18.79 -13.06
N ASN A 65 -14.05 -17.63 -12.46
CA ASN A 65 -14.19 -16.30 -13.06
C ASN A 65 -12.83 -15.65 -13.35
N LYS A 66 -11.91 -16.40 -13.98
CA LYS A 66 -10.51 -15.96 -14.22
C LYS A 66 -10.34 -14.72 -15.11
N THR A 67 -11.36 -14.30 -15.84
CA THR A 67 -11.27 -13.21 -16.83
C THR A 67 -12.14 -12.01 -16.47
N LYS A 68 -13.44 -12.21 -16.28
CA LYS A 68 -14.39 -11.15 -15.92
C LYS A 68 -14.55 -11.09 -14.40
N ASN A 69 -14.21 -9.95 -13.78
CA ASN A 69 -14.41 -9.64 -12.35
C ASN A 69 -13.39 -10.25 -11.38
N ALA A 70 -12.31 -10.87 -11.86
CA ALA A 70 -11.28 -11.46 -10.99
C ALA A 70 -10.74 -10.47 -9.93
N VAL A 71 -10.55 -9.20 -10.31
CA VAL A 71 -10.08 -8.13 -9.40
C VAL A 71 -10.95 -8.01 -8.16
N ASP A 72 -12.27 -7.98 -8.32
CA ASP A 72 -13.21 -7.76 -7.22
C ASP A 72 -13.11 -8.90 -6.19
N TYR A 73 -12.91 -10.13 -6.66
CA TYR A 73 -12.69 -11.29 -5.79
C TYR A 73 -11.34 -11.23 -5.06
N PHE A 74 -10.27 -10.74 -5.70
CA PHE A 74 -8.99 -10.51 -5.01
C PHE A 74 -9.08 -9.38 -3.97
N VAL A 75 -9.90 -8.35 -4.19
CA VAL A 75 -10.21 -7.31 -3.18
C VAL A 75 -10.85 -7.95 -1.94
N VAL A 76 -11.82 -8.86 -2.15
CA VAL A 76 -12.46 -9.61 -1.05
C VAL A 76 -11.43 -10.46 -0.32
N ALA A 77 -10.58 -11.22 -1.04
CA ALA A 77 -9.54 -12.05 -0.44
C ALA A 77 -8.59 -11.22 0.44
N TRP A 78 -8.09 -10.11 -0.09
CA TRP A 78 -7.26 -9.19 0.67
C TRP A 78 -7.98 -8.63 1.90
N SER A 79 -9.25 -8.26 1.76
CA SER A 79 -10.06 -7.72 2.87
C SER A 79 -10.25 -8.75 3.99
N LEU A 80 -10.44 -10.04 3.65
CA LEU A 80 -10.48 -11.14 4.61
C LEU A 80 -9.17 -11.24 5.41
N ALA A 81 -8.02 -11.20 4.73
CA ALA A 81 -6.72 -11.22 5.40
C ALA A 81 -6.48 -9.98 6.28
N TYR A 82 -6.79 -8.79 5.76
CA TYR A 82 -6.60 -7.53 6.49
C TYR A 82 -7.40 -7.46 7.79
N LYS A 83 -8.58 -8.07 7.81
CA LYS A 83 -9.45 -8.13 9.00
C LYS A 83 -9.17 -9.34 9.90
N SER A 84 -8.40 -10.31 9.42
CA SER A 84 -8.09 -11.51 10.18
C SER A 84 -6.83 -11.34 11.02
N GLN A 85 -6.89 -11.84 12.26
CA GLN A 85 -5.70 -12.01 13.11
C GLN A 85 -5.02 -13.38 12.87
N LYS A 86 -5.56 -14.21 11.97
CA LYS A 86 -5.11 -15.59 11.75
C LYS A 86 -3.98 -15.62 10.72
N LYS A 87 -2.75 -15.82 11.18
CA LYS A 87 -1.54 -15.84 10.33
C LYS A 87 -1.64 -16.85 9.17
N ASP A 88 -2.20 -18.04 9.40
CA ASP A 88 -2.33 -19.06 8.35
C ASP A 88 -3.29 -18.63 7.24
N LEU A 89 -4.38 -17.94 7.56
CA LEU A 89 -5.26 -17.35 6.56
C LEU A 89 -4.53 -16.26 5.77
N ASN A 90 -3.81 -15.38 6.46
CA ASN A 90 -3.05 -14.32 5.81
C ASN A 90 -2.01 -14.92 4.85
N LYS A 91 -1.38 -16.04 5.24
CA LYS A 91 -0.46 -16.80 4.39
C LYS A 91 -1.14 -17.43 3.16
N LYS A 92 -2.36 -17.96 3.32
CA LYS A 92 -3.16 -18.49 2.19
C LYS A 92 -3.52 -17.38 1.20
N VAL A 93 -4.04 -16.25 1.69
CA VAL A 93 -4.38 -15.09 0.85
C VAL A 93 -3.15 -14.49 0.18
N LEU A 94 -2.01 -14.41 0.90
CA LEU A 94 -0.74 -13.98 0.32
C LEU A 94 -0.36 -14.84 -0.89
N ASN A 95 -0.41 -16.17 -0.74
CA ASN A 95 -0.11 -17.10 -1.84
C ASN A 95 -1.10 -16.97 -3.01
N LEU A 96 -2.38 -16.76 -2.71
CA LEU A 96 -3.41 -16.50 -3.70
C LEU A 96 -3.11 -15.23 -4.50
N LEU A 97 -2.73 -14.12 -3.85
CA LEU A 97 -2.35 -12.87 -4.52
C LEU A 97 -1.05 -13.00 -5.33
N ILE A 98 -0.05 -13.75 -4.85
CA ILE A 98 1.16 -14.07 -5.63
C ILE A 98 0.78 -14.83 -6.91
N GLY A 99 -0.16 -15.78 -6.82
CA GLY A 99 -0.71 -16.48 -7.99
C GLY A 99 -1.43 -15.53 -8.95
N GLY A 100 -2.29 -14.66 -8.42
CA GLY A 100 -3.01 -13.63 -9.20
C GLY A 100 -2.10 -12.62 -9.91
N SER A 101 -0.89 -12.39 -9.37
CA SER A 101 0.15 -11.55 -9.99
C SER A 101 0.72 -12.14 -11.30
N SER A 102 0.38 -13.39 -11.62
CA SER A 102 0.69 -14.05 -12.90
C SER A 102 -0.52 -14.15 -13.85
N SER A 103 -1.64 -13.50 -13.53
CA SER A 103 -2.85 -13.51 -14.37
C SER A 103 -2.58 -12.94 -15.77
N ASN A 104 -3.35 -13.35 -16.78
CA ASN A 104 -3.31 -12.71 -18.09
C ASN A 104 -4.02 -11.33 -18.10
N GLU A 105 -4.89 -11.08 -17.12
CA GLU A 105 -5.63 -9.82 -16.98
C GLU A 105 -4.76 -8.75 -16.28
N ILE A 106 -4.55 -7.63 -16.98
CA ILE A 106 -3.72 -6.49 -16.53
C ILE A 106 -4.17 -6.00 -15.15
N ASN A 107 -5.46 -5.67 -15.01
CA ASN A 107 -5.99 -5.11 -13.77
C ASN A 107 -5.85 -6.09 -12.60
N THR A 108 -5.96 -7.41 -12.85
CA THR A 108 -5.78 -8.43 -11.82
C THR A 108 -4.34 -8.49 -11.34
N ARG A 109 -3.38 -8.51 -12.27
CA ARG A 109 -1.95 -8.53 -11.94
C ARG A 109 -1.55 -7.33 -11.10
N GLU A 110 -1.84 -6.14 -11.59
CA GLU A 110 -1.50 -4.88 -10.93
C GLU A 110 -2.11 -4.82 -9.53
N HIS A 111 -3.40 -5.14 -9.41
CA HIS A 111 -4.09 -5.11 -8.13
C HIS A 111 -3.52 -6.13 -7.13
N CYS A 112 -3.18 -7.33 -7.59
CA CYS A 112 -2.57 -8.33 -6.74
C CYS A 112 -1.22 -7.85 -6.20
N VAL A 113 -0.31 -7.38 -7.06
CA VAL A 113 1.01 -6.89 -6.63
C VAL A 113 0.90 -5.68 -5.71
N LEU A 114 -0.04 -4.76 -5.98
CA LEU A 114 -0.28 -3.61 -5.11
C LEU A 114 -0.67 -4.04 -3.69
N ASN A 115 -1.50 -5.07 -3.53
CA ASN A 115 -1.95 -5.54 -2.23
C ASN A 115 -0.92 -6.41 -1.49
N LEU A 116 0.05 -7.02 -2.18
CA LEU A 116 1.15 -7.75 -1.52
C LEU A 116 1.92 -6.87 -0.53
N LYS A 117 2.03 -5.58 -0.83
CA LYS A 117 2.69 -4.56 0.01
C LYS A 117 2.01 -4.35 1.37
N ARG A 118 0.79 -4.86 1.56
CA ARG A 118 0.01 -4.71 2.79
C ARG A 118 0.23 -5.85 3.79
N PHE A 119 0.95 -6.89 3.39
CA PHE A 119 1.28 -8.02 4.26
C PHE A 119 2.57 -7.75 5.04
N GLU A 120 2.60 -8.25 6.27
CA GLU A 120 3.81 -8.30 7.10
C GLU A 120 4.92 -9.06 6.38
N LYS A 121 6.14 -8.55 6.47
CA LYS A 121 7.31 -9.11 5.79
C LYS A 121 7.58 -10.56 6.19
N GLU A 122 7.31 -10.89 7.45
CA GLU A 122 7.49 -12.21 8.06
C GLU A 122 6.62 -13.29 7.41
N LEU A 123 5.54 -12.90 6.71
CA LEU A 123 4.70 -13.85 5.97
C LEU A 123 5.33 -14.29 4.65
N PHE A 124 6.38 -13.63 4.17
CA PHE A 124 7.08 -13.99 2.93
C PHE A 124 8.21 -14.98 3.25
N GLY A 125 7.90 -16.27 3.14
CA GLY A 125 8.88 -17.34 3.27
C GLY A 125 9.76 -17.46 2.03
N GLU A 126 10.67 -18.43 2.04
CA GLU A 126 11.61 -18.66 0.94
C GLU A 126 10.90 -18.93 -0.39
N GLU A 127 9.83 -19.72 -0.37
CA GLU A 127 9.03 -20.04 -1.55
C GLU A 127 8.30 -18.82 -2.12
N GLU A 128 7.69 -17.97 -1.28
CA GLU A 128 7.07 -16.74 -1.76
C GLU A 128 8.11 -15.78 -2.32
N ILE A 129 9.25 -15.62 -1.65
CA ILE A 129 10.37 -14.78 -2.13
C ILE A 129 10.85 -15.27 -3.49
N LYS A 130 10.98 -16.59 -3.69
CA LYS A 130 11.35 -17.19 -4.98
C LYS A 130 10.34 -16.84 -6.08
N LYS A 131 9.04 -16.93 -5.80
CA LYS A 131 7.97 -16.53 -6.73
C LYS A 131 8.05 -15.04 -7.08
N ILE A 132 8.25 -14.15 -6.10
CA ILE A 132 8.40 -12.70 -6.33
C ILE A 132 9.62 -12.40 -7.21
N LYS A 133 10.76 -13.07 -6.97
CA LYS A 133 11.95 -12.92 -7.83
C LYS A 133 11.68 -13.35 -9.27
N ASN A 134 10.99 -14.48 -9.47
CA ASN A 134 10.61 -14.95 -10.79
C ASN A 134 9.71 -13.95 -11.53
N LEU A 135 8.73 -13.36 -10.82
CA LEU A 135 7.90 -12.28 -11.37
C LEU A 135 8.73 -11.07 -11.78
N LEU A 136 9.74 -10.69 -10.99
CA LEU A 136 10.60 -9.53 -11.27
C LEU A 136 11.46 -9.74 -12.54
N HIS A 137 11.84 -10.99 -12.82
CA HIS A 137 12.65 -11.35 -14.00
C HIS A 137 11.81 -11.55 -15.26
N LYS A 138 10.50 -11.71 -15.12
CA LYS A 138 9.55 -11.81 -16.24
C LYS A 138 8.35 -10.88 -16.01
N PRO A 139 8.57 -9.57 -15.83
CA PRO A 139 7.51 -8.67 -15.43
C PRO A 139 6.63 -8.29 -16.63
N SER A 140 5.34 -8.16 -16.39
CA SER A 140 4.48 -7.34 -17.23
C SER A 140 4.67 -5.86 -16.86
N GLN A 141 4.62 -4.97 -17.85
CA GLN A 141 4.93 -3.55 -17.62
C GLN A 141 3.98 -2.88 -16.61
N ASP A 142 2.71 -3.30 -16.59
CA ASP A 142 1.65 -2.79 -15.70
C ASP A 142 1.95 -2.96 -14.20
N GLN A 143 2.65 -4.02 -13.81
CA GLN A 143 2.93 -4.31 -12.40
C GLN A 143 4.36 -3.98 -11.97
N LEU A 144 5.24 -3.64 -12.92
CA LEU A 144 6.68 -3.60 -12.71
C LEU A 144 7.09 -2.58 -11.64
N PHE A 145 6.54 -1.36 -11.68
CA PHE A 145 6.80 -0.32 -10.69
C PHE A 145 6.52 -0.84 -9.27
N ASN A 146 5.34 -1.43 -9.08
CA ASN A 146 4.92 -1.94 -7.77
C ASN A 146 5.76 -3.13 -7.31
N LEU A 147 6.18 -3.99 -8.24
CA LEU A 147 7.00 -5.16 -7.99
C LEU A 147 8.44 -4.81 -7.59
N ILE A 148 9.04 -3.80 -8.22
CA ILE A 148 10.36 -3.27 -7.84
C ILE A 148 10.33 -2.75 -6.41
N LEU A 149 9.31 -1.95 -6.06
CA LEU A 149 9.18 -1.45 -4.69
C LEU A 149 8.92 -2.59 -3.68
N LEU A 150 8.16 -3.62 -4.06
CA LEU A 150 7.98 -4.81 -3.21
C LEU A 150 9.32 -5.50 -2.93
N CYS A 151 10.20 -5.59 -3.92
CA CYS A 151 11.54 -6.16 -3.75
C CYS A 151 12.41 -5.37 -2.77
N GLY A 152 12.32 -4.02 -2.79
CA GLY A 152 12.98 -3.18 -1.80
C GLY A 152 12.40 -3.34 -0.40
N TYR A 153 11.07 -3.48 -0.26
CA TYR A 153 10.40 -3.73 1.01
C TYR A 153 10.85 -5.05 1.66
N LEU A 154 10.85 -6.12 0.86
CA LEU A 154 11.29 -7.44 1.29
C LEU A 154 12.81 -7.54 1.51
N ASP A 155 13.57 -6.47 1.28
CA ASP A 155 15.04 -6.39 1.42
C ASP A 155 15.76 -7.49 0.61
N LEU A 156 15.34 -7.70 -0.64
CA LEU A 156 15.88 -8.75 -1.52
C LEU A 156 17.28 -8.39 -2.04
N LYS A 157 18.29 -8.33 -1.16
CA LYS A 157 19.66 -7.88 -1.47
C LYS A 157 20.28 -8.59 -2.68
N SER A 158 19.97 -9.86 -2.89
CA SER A 158 20.38 -10.64 -4.09
C SER A 158 19.97 -10.02 -5.43
N GLN A 159 18.94 -9.17 -5.45
CA GLN A 159 18.40 -8.53 -6.66
C GLN A 159 19.00 -7.14 -6.93
N LYS A 160 19.87 -6.61 -6.05
CA LYS A 160 20.47 -5.27 -6.24
C LYS A 160 21.17 -5.14 -7.58
N LYS A 161 21.96 -6.15 -7.99
CA LYS A 161 22.68 -6.14 -9.26
C LYS A 161 21.72 -6.10 -10.45
N TYR A 162 20.69 -6.95 -10.42
CA TYR A 162 19.66 -7.00 -11.45
C TYR A 162 18.96 -5.64 -11.61
N LEU A 163 18.51 -5.02 -10.51
CA LEU A 163 17.83 -3.72 -10.56
C LEU A 163 18.73 -2.64 -11.18
N LYS A 164 20.02 -2.59 -10.81
CA LYS A 164 20.97 -1.64 -11.37
C LYS A 164 21.18 -1.84 -12.87
N GLN A 165 21.29 -3.09 -13.33
CA GLN A 165 21.59 -3.40 -14.73
C GLN A 165 20.41 -3.16 -15.66
N HIS A 166 19.18 -3.37 -15.20
CA HIS A 166 18.00 -3.35 -16.07
C HIS A 166 17.15 -2.08 -15.96
N TYR A 167 17.22 -1.34 -14.85
CA TYR A 167 16.29 -0.23 -14.61
C TYR A 167 16.97 1.12 -14.35
N ILE A 168 18.27 1.16 -14.09
CA ILE A 168 18.98 2.43 -13.86
C ILE A 168 19.60 2.90 -15.18
N GLY A 169 19.38 4.17 -15.54
CA GLY A 169 19.83 4.78 -16.80
C GLY A 169 19.05 4.32 -18.04
N SER A 170 17.94 3.61 -17.87
CA SER A 170 17.13 3.12 -18.99
C SER A 170 15.94 4.02 -19.34
N TYR A 171 15.60 4.99 -18.49
CA TYR A 171 14.47 5.88 -18.72
C TYR A 171 14.90 7.23 -19.31
N GLN A 172 14.18 7.67 -20.34
CA GLN A 172 14.24 9.04 -20.83
C GLN A 172 12.92 9.74 -20.48
N PRO A 173 12.90 10.67 -19.52
CA PRO A 173 11.68 11.35 -19.12
C PRO A 173 11.11 12.19 -20.27
N VAL A 174 9.83 11.97 -20.59
CA VAL A 174 9.06 12.86 -21.45
C VAL A 174 8.67 14.14 -20.68
N ASN A 175 8.42 14.00 -19.38
CA ASN A 175 8.31 15.11 -18.44
C ASN A 175 8.80 14.70 -17.05
N TYR A 176 8.97 15.69 -16.18
CA TYR A 176 9.52 15.48 -14.86
C TYR A 176 8.58 14.70 -13.92
N LYS A 177 7.26 14.89 -14.03
CA LYS A 177 6.26 14.18 -13.19
C LYS A 177 6.22 12.69 -13.47
N SER A 178 6.29 12.29 -14.75
CA SER A 178 6.32 10.88 -15.16
C SER A 178 7.59 10.15 -14.69
N TYR A 179 8.65 10.88 -14.33
CA TYR A 179 9.85 10.28 -13.76
C TYR A 179 9.58 9.61 -12.42
N TYR A 180 8.78 10.22 -11.54
CA TYR A 180 8.48 9.67 -10.21
C TYR A 180 7.58 8.44 -10.23
N GLU A 181 6.97 8.14 -11.38
CA GLU A 181 6.17 6.95 -11.64
C GLU A 181 6.95 5.93 -12.50
N SER A 182 8.21 6.24 -12.86
CA SER A 182 9.04 5.38 -13.69
C SER A 182 9.62 4.19 -12.92
N ASN A 183 9.90 3.11 -13.66
CA ASN A 183 10.58 1.92 -13.13
C ASN A 183 12.01 2.25 -12.65
N GLU A 184 12.66 3.24 -13.26
CA GLU A 184 13.99 3.71 -12.85
C GLU A 184 13.94 4.34 -11.46
N TRP A 185 12.99 5.25 -11.25
CA TRP A 185 12.80 5.85 -9.93
C TRP A 185 12.43 4.79 -8.88
N ALA A 186 11.53 3.86 -9.20
CA ALA A 186 11.23 2.73 -8.32
C ALA A 186 12.48 1.91 -7.95
N ALA A 187 13.40 1.70 -8.90
CA ALA A 187 14.64 0.98 -8.66
C ALA A 187 15.57 1.75 -7.71
N TYR A 188 15.73 3.07 -7.89
CA TYR A 188 16.46 3.91 -6.93
C TYR A 188 15.87 3.83 -5.52
N LEU A 189 14.55 3.92 -5.40
CA LEU A 189 13.88 3.78 -4.11
C LEU A 189 14.12 2.41 -3.47
N ALA A 190 13.93 1.33 -4.23
CA ALA A 190 14.12 -0.03 -3.73
C ALA A 190 15.57 -0.28 -3.29
N LEU A 191 16.55 0.17 -4.09
CA LEU A 191 17.98 0.08 -3.77
C LEU A 191 18.33 0.89 -2.52
N ALA A 192 17.81 2.12 -2.40
CA ALA A 192 18.00 2.97 -1.23
C ALA A 192 17.42 2.30 0.04
N ARG A 193 16.20 1.76 -0.06
CA ARG A 193 15.59 0.98 1.03
C ARG A 193 16.44 -0.23 1.42
N MET A 194 17.07 -0.91 0.46
CA MET A 194 18.03 -2.00 0.71
C MET A 194 19.42 -1.54 1.18
N GLY A 195 19.64 -0.24 1.36
CA GLY A 195 20.85 0.33 1.96
C GLY A 195 21.97 0.61 0.96
N ASP A 196 21.65 0.71 -0.33
CA ASP A 196 22.61 1.19 -1.32
C ASP A 196 22.85 2.70 -1.13
N ARG A 197 24.09 3.07 -0.76
CA ARG A 197 24.44 4.45 -0.40
C ARG A 197 24.25 5.44 -1.55
N ASN A 198 24.65 5.06 -2.76
CA ASN A 198 24.51 5.92 -3.93
C ASN A 198 23.04 6.21 -4.22
N SER A 199 22.19 5.20 -4.11
CA SER A 199 20.74 5.36 -4.32
C SER A 199 20.08 6.20 -3.22
N ILE A 200 20.51 6.06 -1.94
CA ILE A 200 20.04 6.93 -0.85
C ILE A 200 20.39 8.40 -1.17
N THR A 201 21.64 8.67 -1.51
CA THR A 201 22.10 10.02 -1.87
C THR A 201 21.32 10.57 -3.05
N TYR A 202 21.13 9.77 -4.10
CA TYR A 202 20.41 10.17 -5.30
C TYR A 202 18.95 10.58 -4.99
N VAL A 203 18.24 9.77 -4.21
CA VAL A 203 16.85 10.05 -3.81
C VAL A 203 16.77 11.33 -2.97
N ILE A 204 17.70 11.53 -2.02
CA ILE A 204 17.75 12.74 -1.20
C ILE A 204 18.08 13.98 -2.03
N GLN A 205 19.00 13.87 -2.99
CA GLN A 205 19.34 14.97 -3.89
C GLN A 205 18.14 15.40 -4.74
N HIS A 206 17.40 14.44 -5.30
CA HIS A 206 16.17 14.73 -6.06
C HIS A 206 15.12 15.41 -5.16
N TYR A 207 14.94 14.91 -3.95
CA TYR A 207 14.06 15.55 -2.98
C TYR A 207 14.46 17.01 -2.69
N ARG A 208 15.75 17.29 -2.51
CA ARG A 208 16.24 18.64 -2.24
C ARG A 208 16.10 19.56 -3.46
N ALA A 209 16.36 19.04 -4.65
CA ALA A 209 16.27 19.76 -5.91
C ALA A 209 14.82 20.10 -6.32
N GLU A 210 13.83 19.39 -5.78
CA GLU A 210 12.43 19.66 -6.05
C GLU A 210 12.04 21.09 -5.63
N LYS A 211 11.52 21.85 -6.59
CA LYS A 211 11.06 23.23 -6.42
C LYS A 211 9.54 23.30 -6.27
N ASP A 212 8.80 22.37 -6.87
CA ASP A 212 7.36 22.30 -6.72
C ASP A 212 7.01 21.76 -5.33
N LEU A 213 6.47 22.62 -4.47
CA LEU A 213 6.13 22.27 -3.09
C LEU A 213 5.04 21.22 -3.01
N PHE A 214 4.14 21.16 -4.00
CA PHE A 214 3.10 20.14 -4.04
C PHE A 214 3.72 18.77 -4.29
N ASP A 215 4.55 18.61 -5.32
CA ASP A 215 5.23 17.35 -5.62
C ASP A 215 6.18 16.95 -4.48
N LYS A 216 6.89 17.93 -3.91
CA LYS A 216 7.77 17.73 -2.75
C LYS A 216 7.01 17.16 -1.55
N CYS A 217 5.92 17.82 -1.12
CA CYS A 217 5.17 17.43 0.07
C CYS A 217 4.23 16.23 -0.16
N LYS A 218 3.68 16.03 -1.38
CA LYS A 218 2.69 14.98 -1.66
C LYS A 218 3.27 13.73 -2.31
N ILE A 219 4.28 13.83 -3.18
CA ILE A 219 4.82 12.70 -3.93
C ILE A 219 6.13 12.24 -3.29
N ILE A 220 7.18 13.08 -3.36
CA ILE A 220 8.54 12.66 -3.01
C ILE A 220 8.66 12.34 -1.52
N SER A 221 7.88 13.02 -0.67
CA SER A 221 7.82 12.73 0.76
C SER A 221 7.38 11.30 1.07
N ARG A 222 6.45 10.73 0.30
CA ARG A 222 6.06 9.31 0.43
C ARG A 222 7.20 8.38 0.01
N HIS A 223 8.01 8.82 -0.96
CA HIS A 223 9.17 8.08 -1.43
C HIS A 223 10.29 8.07 -0.38
N LEU A 224 10.54 9.19 0.30
CA LEU A 224 11.45 9.23 1.45
C LEU A 224 10.98 8.36 2.61
N ASP A 225 9.66 8.35 2.87
CA ASP A 225 9.04 7.48 3.86
C ASP A 225 9.27 6.01 3.48
N TYR A 226 9.03 5.63 2.22
CA TYR A 226 9.31 4.29 1.72
C TYR A 226 10.78 3.87 1.88
N VAL A 227 11.75 4.77 1.75
CA VAL A 227 13.18 4.39 1.90
C VAL A 227 13.50 3.87 3.31
N LYS A 228 12.82 4.38 4.36
CA LYS A 228 13.03 3.99 5.77
C LYS A 228 14.52 3.90 6.15
N ARG A 229 15.31 4.91 5.77
CA ARG A 229 16.70 5.08 6.20
C ARG A 229 16.81 6.32 7.07
N LYS A 230 17.83 6.37 7.92
CA LYS A 230 18.01 7.46 8.87
C LYS A 230 18.04 8.80 8.13
N GLU A 231 18.83 8.85 7.07
CA GLU A 231 19.02 10.02 6.24
C GLU A 231 17.72 10.46 5.55
N SER A 232 16.87 9.52 5.10
CA SER A 232 15.59 9.87 4.49
C SER A 232 14.57 10.38 5.51
N LEU A 233 14.53 9.79 6.71
CA LEU A 233 13.65 10.26 7.78
C LEU A 233 14.11 11.58 8.38
N GLU A 234 15.41 11.85 8.46
CA GLU A 234 15.95 13.14 8.89
C GLU A 234 15.45 14.27 7.98
N GLN A 235 15.41 14.04 6.66
CA GLN A 235 14.81 15.00 5.73
C GLN A 235 13.31 15.19 5.98
N LEU A 236 12.55 14.13 6.27
CA LEU A 236 11.14 14.26 6.62
C LEU A 236 10.91 15.04 7.92
N ILE A 237 11.74 14.80 8.94
CA ILE A 237 11.69 15.49 10.22
C ILE A 237 12.01 16.97 10.04
N GLU A 238 13.06 17.29 9.28
CA GLU A 238 13.48 18.67 9.00
C GLU A 238 12.31 19.50 8.44
N ILE A 239 11.60 18.98 7.44
CA ILE A 239 10.43 19.66 6.86
C ILE A 239 9.27 19.72 7.85
N PHE A 240 9.02 18.62 8.55
CA PHE A 240 7.93 18.53 9.52
C PHE A 240 8.08 19.57 10.64
N THR A 241 9.31 19.78 11.11
CA THR A 241 9.64 20.78 12.13
C THR A 241 9.71 22.21 11.59
N GLY A 242 9.79 22.40 10.28
CA GLY A 242 9.74 23.71 9.64
C GLY A 242 8.32 24.22 9.40
N ASP A 243 8.20 25.50 9.04
CA ASP A 243 6.92 26.19 8.80
C ASP A 243 6.48 26.20 7.33
N LEU A 244 6.81 25.14 6.59
CA LEU A 244 6.50 25.05 5.16
C LEU A 244 4.98 24.84 4.94
N GLU A 245 4.34 25.80 4.26
CA GLU A 245 2.96 25.69 3.80
C GLU A 245 2.91 25.16 2.36
N VAL A 246 2.04 24.18 2.09
CA VAL A 246 1.73 23.78 0.70
C VAL A 246 0.84 24.86 0.12
N PRO A 247 1.13 25.40 -1.09
CA PRO A 247 0.19 26.24 -1.80
C PRO A 247 -1.17 25.53 -1.92
N PRO A 248 -2.29 26.26 -1.76
CA PRO A 248 -3.59 25.67 -1.93
C PRO A 248 -3.80 25.24 -3.39
N GLU A 249 -4.59 24.19 -3.61
CA GLU A 249 -4.98 23.74 -4.96
C GLU A 249 -5.85 24.80 -5.67
N TYR A 250 -6.56 25.61 -4.88
CA TYR A 250 -7.43 26.69 -5.34
C TYR A 250 -7.03 28.01 -4.65
N PRO A 251 -6.86 29.13 -5.38
CA PRO A 251 -6.40 30.41 -4.82
C PRO A 251 -7.21 30.93 -3.63
N GLU A 252 -8.50 30.61 -3.58
CA GLU A 252 -9.46 31.02 -2.57
C GLU A 252 -9.39 30.23 -1.25
N ILE A 253 -8.64 29.12 -1.21
CA ILE A 253 -8.49 28.28 -0.01
C ILE A 253 -7.14 28.59 0.64
N LYS A 254 -7.06 28.62 1.98
CA LYS A 254 -5.77 28.75 2.66
C LYS A 254 -4.92 27.48 2.44
N GLY A 255 -3.63 27.67 2.16
CA GLY A 255 -2.67 26.56 2.09
C GLY A 255 -2.72 25.65 3.32
N THR A 256 -2.43 24.37 3.13
CA THR A 256 -2.38 23.41 4.25
C THR A 256 -0.94 23.28 4.73
N PRO A 257 -0.67 23.32 6.05
CA PRO A 257 0.67 23.04 6.57
C PRO A 257 1.15 21.67 6.07
N CYS A 258 2.34 21.59 5.45
CA CYS A 258 2.83 20.29 4.96
C CYS A 258 2.93 19.27 6.11
N GLY A 259 3.15 19.75 7.34
CA GLY A 259 3.25 18.97 8.57
C GLY A 259 2.16 17.92 8.79
N GLN A 260 0.92 18.20 8.35
CA GLN A 260 -0.20 17.26 8.48
C GLN A 260 0.01 15.95 7.71
N ASN A 261 0.65 16.00 6.54
CA ASN A 261 0.92 14.79 5.76
C ASN A 261 2.10 13.99 6.35
N PHE A 262 3.07 14.69 6.94
CA PHE A 262 4.31 14.10 7.43
C PHE A 262 4.16 13.36 8.74
N ILE A 263 3.35 13.86 9.68
CA ILE A 263 3.16 13.23 10.99
C ILE A 263 2.66 11.78 10.84
N TYR A 264 1.79 11.50 9.87
CA TYR A 264 1.33 10.14 9.59
C TYR A 264 2.48 9.21 9.16
N PHE A 265 3.32 9.66 8.23
CA PHE A 265 4.48 8.89 7.76
C PHE A 265 5.49 8.65 8.88
N LEU A 266 5.85 9.71 9.62
CA LEU A 266 6.78 9.65 10.74
C LEU A 266 6.26 8.74 11.86
N ALA A 267 4.98 8.86 12.23
CA ALA A 267 4.38 8.03 13.27
C ALA A 267 4.43 6.53 12.94
N LYS A 268 4.26 6.17 11.67
CA LYS A 268 4.36 4.77 11.21
C LYS A 268 5.82 4.31 11.12
N SER A 269 6.71 5.19 10.69
CA SER A 269 8.14 4.93 10.45
C SER A 269 9.00 4.76 11.69
N ILE A 270 8.53 5.16 12.87
CA ILE A 270 9.33 5.20 14.08
C ILE A 270 8.75 4.22 15.11
N LYS A 271 9.54 3.23 15.52
CA LYS A 271 9.15 2.33 16.62
C LYS A 271 9.03 3.15 17.91
N ASN A 272 7.98 2.87 18.69
CA ASN A 272 7.66 3.55 19.95
C ASN A 272 7.40 5.06 19.81
N TYR A 273 6.87 5.52 18.67
CA TYR A 273 6.34 6.86 18.56
C TYR A 273 5.25 7.08 19.62
N PRO A 274 5.31 8.15 20.43
CA PRO A 274 4.53 8.25 21.67
C PRO A 274 3.07 8.64 21.46
N TYR A 275 2.69 9.07 20.26
CA TYR A 275 1.35 9.54 19.95
C TYR A 275 0.60 8.55 19.05
N PRO A 276 -0.74 8.45 19.20
CA PRO A 276 -1.52 7.52 18.38
C PRO A 276 -1.49 7.90 16.91
N ILE A 277 -1.54 6.88 16.05
CA ILE A 277 -1.72 7.07 14.61
C ILE A 277 -3.19 7.40 14.35
N LYS A 278 -3.46 8.57 13.78
CA LYS A 278 -4.83 9.05 13.50
C LYS A 278 -5.08 9.14 12.00
N ARG A 279 -6.36 9.09 11.62
CA ARG A 279 -6.80 9.39 10.24
C ARG A 279 -6.66 10.87 9.91
N VAL A 280 -6.89 11.73 10.90
CA VAL A 280 -6.79 13.18 10.80
C VAL A 280 -6.01 13.66 12.02
N TYR A 281 -5.01 14.50 11.78
CA TYR A 281 -4.22 15.16 12.81
C TYR A 281 -4.63 16.63 12.88
N TYR A 282 -4.91 17.10 14.09
CA TYR A 282 -5.22 18.50 14.34
C TYR A 282 -3.94 19.30 14.61
N PRO A 283 -3.97 20.64 14.53
CA PRO A 283 -2.80 21.48 14.81
C PRO A 283 -2.11 21.15 16.14
N GLU A 284 -2.87 20.83 17.19
CA GLU A 284 -2.32 20.49 18.51
C GLU A 284 -1.54 19.17 18.49
N ASP A 285 -1.91 18.23 17.62
CA ASP A 285 -1.17 16.99 17.44
C ASP A 285 0.18 17.24 16.75
N ILE A 286 0.20 18.17 15.79
CA ILE A 286 1.41 18.58 15.07
C ILE A 286 2.39 19.24 16.03
N GLU A 287 1.91 20.18 16.85
CA GLU A 287 2.77 20.89 17.81
C GLU A 287 3.35 19.93 18.88
N LYS A 288 2.55 19.00 19.40
CA LYS A 288 3.05 17.94 20.30
C LYS A 288 4.14 17.10 19.65
N ALA A 289 3.91 16.67 18.41
CA ALA A 289 4.87 15.90 17.66
C ALA A 289 6.16 16.68 17.36
N ARG A 290 6.05 17.95 16.97
CA ARG A 290 7.21 18.85 16.76
C ARG A 290 8.02 19.02 18.03
N ALA A 291 7.36 19.29 19.16
CA ALA A 291 8.00 19.40 20.46
C ALA A 291 8.75 18.11 20.83
N TRP A 292 8.17 16.94 20.55
CA TRP A 292 8.84 15.66 20.76
C TRP A 292 10.08 15.51 19.88
N PHE A 293 10.01 15.80 18.57
CA PHE A 293 11.19 15.75 17.69
C PHE A 293 12.29 16.75 18.07
N ALA A 294 11.92 17.92 18.61
CA ALA A 294 12.87 18.93 19.08
C ALA A 294 13.77 18.39 20.22
N THR A 295 13.32 17.41 21.00
CA THR A 295 14.13 16.73 22.03
C THR A 295 15.23 15.83 21.46
N ARG A 296 15.30 15.66 20.14
CA ARG A 296 16.23 14.76 19.42
C ARG A 296 16.19 13.33 19.97
N PRO A 297 15.02 12.69 20.01
CA PRO A 297 14.90 11.35 20.53
C PRO A 297 15.75 10.37 19.71
N LYS A 298 16.24 9.31 20.35
CA LYS A 298 16.88 8.20 19.64
C LYS A 298 15.83 7.47 18.80
N ILE A 299 15.81 7.74 17.50
CA ILE A 299 14.85 7.14 16.57
C ILE A 299 15.24 5.70 16.23
N ILE A 300 14.32 4.77 16.47
CA ILE A 300 14.39 3.40 15.98
C ILE A 300 13.44 3.28 14.78
N ILE A 301 13.99 2.98 13.61
CA ILE A 301 13.21 2.95 12.36
C ILE A 301 12.41 1.64 12.27
N ASN A 302 11.12 1.76 12.01
CA ASN A 302 10.24 0.66 11.64
C ASN A 302 10.37 0.35 10.14
N ARG A 303 11.09 -0.73 9.80
CA ARG A 303 11.28 -1.19 8.41
C ARG A 303 10.33 -2.32 8.02
N ASP A 304 9.45 -2.71 8.94
CA ASP A 304 8.58 -3.89 8.82
C ASP A 304 7.25 -3.52 8.12
N ILE A 305 7.01 -2.23 7.93
CA ILE A 305 5.91 -1.67 7.14
C ILE A 305 6.39 -1.19 5.77
N PHE A 306 5.55 -1.31 4.74
CA PHE A 306 5.84 -0.81 3.41
C PHE A 306 5.98 0.71 3.39
#